data_AF-A0A845SG08-F1
#
_entry.id   AF-A0A845SG08-F1
#
_cell.length_a   1.000
_cell.length_b   1.000
_cell.length_c   1.000
_cell.angle_alpha   90.00
_cell.angle_beta   90.00
_cell.angle_gamma   90.00
#
_symmetry.space_group_name_H-M   'P 1'
#
loop_
_entity.id
_entity.type
_entity.pdbx_description
1 polymer ?
#
loop_
_entity_poly.entity_id
_entity_poly.type
_entity_poly.pdbx_seq_one_letter_code
_entity_poly.pdbx_strand_id
1 'polypeptide(L)'
;MQRLTISLDDRLAAELDELMRLRGYSSRSEAFRDMLRRDLGQQAAAADPEAPFIAVLSYVYDHHERQLATRLTELQHDHHELTVSTMHAHLSHDECVETAILRGPLGVLTDFAQSVIAQTGVRHGSINLVPLDAPAARDAKKITVHAAMTAEHGRAGDREQGHRHPHKHAHKHA
;
A
#
# COMPACT_ATOMS: atom_id res chain seq x y z
N MET A 1 -26.90 -8.90 15.88
CA MET A 1 -26.81 -7.51 15.37
C MET A 1 -27.78 -6.66 16.16
N GLN A 2 -27.38 -5.49 16.68
CA GLN A 2 -28.27 -4.60 17.44
C GLN A 2 -28.92 -3.57 16.50
N ARG A 3 -30.20 -3.23 16.72
CA ARG A 3 -30.94 -2.22 15.94
C ARG A 3 -31.10 -0.94 16.75
N LEU A 4 -30.63 0.16 16.20
CA LEU A 4 -30.80 1.50 16.76
C LEU A 4 -31.79 2.30 15.91
N THR A 5 -32.61 3.12 16.55
CA THR A 5 -33.48 4.10 15.87
C THR A 5 -32.94 5.48 16.20
N ILE A 6 -32.65 6.28 15.18
CA ILE A 6 -32.08 7.62 15.31
C ILE A 6 -33.04 8.59 14.64
N SER A 7 -33.37 9.68 15.33
CA SER A 7 -34.15 10.78 14.77
C SER A 7 -33.19 11.84 14.24
N LEU A 8 -33.42 12.29 13.01
CA LEU A 8 -32.68 13.38 12.36
C LEU A 8 -33.71 14.41 11.91
N ASP A 9 -33.32 15.69 11.88
CA ASP A 9 -34.14 16.70 11.20
C ASP A 9 -34.14 16.47 9.68
N ASP A 10 -35.14 17.02 9.00
CA ASP A 10 -35.37 16.80 7.57
C ASP A 10 -34.18 17.25 6.72
N ARG A 11 -33.49 18.32 7.13
CA ARG A 11 -32.34 18.84 6.40
C ARG A 11 -31.17 17.87 6.50
N LEU A 12 -30.82 17.42 7.69
CA LEU A 12 -29.72 16.49 7.91
C LEU A 12 -29.99 15.13 7.26
N ALA A 13 -31.25 14.68 7.27
CA ALA A 13 -31.66 13.47 6.56
C ALA A 13 -31.45 13.59 5.04
N ALA A 14 -31.78 14.75 4.45
CA ALA A 14 -31.55 15.01 3.04
C ALA A 14 -30.05 15.10 2.69
N GLU A 15 -29.24 15.73 3.56
CA GLU A 15 -27.78 15.77 3.39
C GLU A 15 -27.15 14.36 3.43
N LEU A 16 -27.66 13.46 4.29
CA LEU A 16 -27.25 12.05 4.33
C LEU A 16 -27.62 11.32 3.02
N ASP A 17 -28.82 11.52 2.50
CA ASP A 17 -29.25 10.86 1.26
C ASP A 17 -28.42 11.31 0.05
N GLU A 18 -28.06 12.58 -0.03
CA GLU A 18 -27.18 13.06 -1.10
C GLU A 18 -25.76 12.50 -0.96
N LEU A 19 -25.24 12.43 0.27
CA LEU A 19 -23.95 11.79 0.54
C LEU A 19 -23.97 10.31 0.14
N MET A 20 -25.08 9.62 0.37
CA MET A 20 -25.25 8.23 -0.07
C MET A 20 -25.21 8.10 -1.58
N ARG A 21 -25.90 8.98 -2.31
CA ARG A 21 -25.91 8.98 -3.77
C ARG A 21 -24.51 9.23 -4.35
N LEU A 22 -23.77 10.18 -3.78
CA LEU A 22 -22.41 10.51 -4.21
C LEU A 22 -21.41 9.36 -3.95
N ARG A 23 -21.57 8.64 -2.83
CA ARG A 23 -20.66 7.54 -2.45
C ARG A 23 -21.16 6.15 -2.87
N GLY A 24 -22.34 6.05 -3.47
CA GLY A 24 -22.90 4.80 -3.98
C GLY A 24 -23.39 3.82 -2.90
N TYR A 25 -23.75 4.29 -1.70
CA TYR A 25 -24.26 3.39 -0.65
C TYR A 25 -25.66 2.87 -0.97
N SER A 26 -25.89 1.57 -0.73
CA SER A 26 -27.17 0.91 -0.98
C SER A 26 -28.23 1.16 0.10
N SER A 27 -27.79 1.54 1.32
CA SER A 27 -28.68 1.79 2.45
C SER A 27 -28.12 2.80 3.45
N ARG A 28 -29.00 3.55 4.13
CA ARG A 28 -28.63 4.50 5.20
C ARG A 28 -27.86 3.82 6.32
N SER A 29 -28.24 2.59 6.66
CA SER A 29 -27.56 1.79 7.69
C SER A 29 -26.13 1.41 7.32
N GLU A 30 -25.84 1.22 6.03
CA GLU A 30 -24.48 0.95 5.54
C GLU A 30 -23.64 2.22 5.57
N ALA A 31 -24.16 3.32 5.04
CA ALA A 31 -23.52 4.63 5.08
C ALA A 31 -23.18 5.05 6.52
N PHE A 32 -24.14 4.93 7.43
CA PHE A 32 -23.95 5.28 8.83
C PHE A 32 -22.92 4.38 9.53
N ARG A 33 -22.94 3.07 9.25
CA ARG A 33 -21.98 2.13 9.84
C ARG A 33 -20.56 2.40 9.38
N ASP A 34 -20.38 2.71 8.09
CA ASP A 34 -19.07 3.05 7.55
C ASP A 34 -18.54 4.36 8.14
N MET A 35 -19.38 5.39 8.21
CA MET A 35 -19.04 6.65 8.88
C MET A 35 -18.65 6.44 10.35
N LEU A 36 -19.44 5.67 11.09
CA LEU A 36 -19.18 5.40 12.50
C LEU A 36 -17.88 4.62 12.69
N ARG A 37 -17.60 3.61 11.86
CA ARG A 37 -16.33 2.86 11.91
C ARG A 37 -15.14 3.76 11.60
N ARG A 38 -15.27 4.64 10.62
CA ARG A 38 -14.21 5.58 10.25
C ARG A 38 -13.93 6.56 11.38
N ASP A 39 -14.97 7.13 11.99
CA ASP A 39 -14.85 8.07 13.11
C ASP A 39 -14.25 7.39 14.36
N LEU A 40 -14.76 6.21 14.73
CA LEU A 40 -14.19 5.41 15.83
C LEU A 40 -12.73 5.01 15.56
N GLY A 41 -12.39 4.69 14.31
CA GLY A 41 -11.02 4.41 13.90
C GLY A 41 -10.09 5.62 14.05
N GLN A 42 -10.56 6.81 13.69
CA GLN A 42 -9.84 8.07 13.89
C GLN A 42 -9.65 8.39 15.38
N GLN A 43 -10.67 8.17 16.20
CA GLN A 43 -10.57 8.37 17.66
C GLN A 43 -9.63 7.37 18.32
N ALA A 44 -9.67 6.09 17.93
CA ALA A 44 -8.74 5.07 18.41
C ALA A 44 -7.29 5.43 18.06
N ALA A 45 -7.07 5.96 16.85
CA ALA A 45 -5.76 6.47 16.46
C ALA A 45 -5.29 7.67 17.30
N ALA A 46 -6.20 8.46 17.87
CA ALA A 46 -5.83 9.58 18.73
C ALA A 46 -5.52 9.17 20.20
N ALA A 47 -5.89 7.95 20.62
CA ALA A 47 -5.95 7.58 22.03
C ALA A 47 -4.70 6.84 22.57
N ASP A 48 -4.04 6.03 21.75
CA ASP A 48 -2.88 5.21 22.17
C ASP A 48 -1.89 5.00 21.01
N PRO A 49 -0.69 5.61 21.07
CA PRO A 49 0.37 5.39 20.08
C PRO A 49 0.87 3.94 19.99
N GLU A 50 0.67 3.13 21.03
CA GLU A 50 1.11 1.72 21.05
C GLU A 50 0.06 0.76 20.50
N ALA A 51 -1.14 1.24 20.16
CA ALA A 51 -2.20 0.40 19.63
C ALA A 51 -1.79 -0.28 18.31
N PRO A 52 -2.18 -1.55 18.08
CA PRO A 52 -1.83 -2.28 16.88
C PRO A 52 -2.65 -1.82 15.67
N PHE A 53 -1.97 -1.43 14.60
CA PHE A 53 -2.57 -0.94 13.36
C PHE A 53 -2.00 -1.63 12.12
N ILE A 54 -2.77 -1.55 11.03
CA ILE A 54 -2.27 -1.66 9.66
C ILE A 54 -2.22 -0.25 9.07
N ALA A 55 -1.15 0.06 8.35
CA ALA A 55 -1.08 1.25 7.52
C ALA A 55 -0.94 0.88 6.05
N VAL A 56 -1.55 1.69 5.19
CA VAL A 56 -1.29 1.71 3.76
C VAL A 56 -0.66 3.05 3.45
N LEU A 57 0.65 3.05 3.21
CA LEU A 57 1.41 4.22 2.78
C LEU A 57 1.48 4.21 1.26
N SER A 58 1.04 5.27 0.60
CA SER A 58 1.17 5.45 -0.84
C SER A 58 1.88 6.76 -1.16
N TYR A 59 2.74 6.74 -2.18
CA TYR A 59 3.46 7.92 -2.62
C TYR A 59 3.89 7.79 -4.08
N VAL A 60 4.15 8.93 -4.71
CA VAL A 60 4.66 9.05 -6.08
C VAL A 60 6.05 9.64 -6.03
N TYR A 61 6.96 9.17 -6.88
CA TYR A 61 8.28 9.78 -7.02
C TYR A 61 8.81 9.65 -8.45
N ASP A 62 9.75 10.53 -8.80
CA ASP A 62 10.51 10.44 -10.04
C ASP A 62 11.70 9.48 -9.84
N HIS A 63 11.77 8.41 -10.63
CA HIS A 63 12.85 7.43 -10.48
C HIS A 63 14.18 7.84 -11.13
N HIS A 64 14.21 8.93 -11.90
CA HIS A 64 15.44 9.58 -12.35
C HIS A 64 16.05 10.46 -11.25
N GLU A 65 15.28 10.81 -10.21
CA GLU A 65 15.80 11.56 -9.07
C GLU A 65 16.92 10.75 -8.41
N ARG A 66 18.10 11.36 -8.38
CA ARG A 66 19.33 10.65 -8.04
C ARG A 66 19.24 10.07 -6.63
N GLN A 67 19.52 8.76 -6.52
CA GLN A 67 19.51 8.00 -5.27
C GLN A 67 18.16 7.92 -4.54
N LEU A 68 17.06 8.43 -5.09
CA LEU A 68 15.78 8.40 -4.36
C LEU A 68 15.26 6.96 -4.20
N ALA A 69 15.21 6.18 -5.29
CA ALA A 69 14.79 4.78 -5.22
C ALA A 69 15.63 3.95 -4.23
N THR A 70 16.95 4.17 -4.21
CA THR A 70 17.85 3.52 -3.26
C THR A 70 17.56 3.93 -1.82
N ARG A 71 17.44 5.23 -1.53
CA ARG A 71 17.11 5.72 -0.18
C ARG A 71 15.76 5.19 0.32
N LEU A 72 14.76 5.11 -0.56
CA LEU A 72 13.45 4.57 -0.21
C LEU A 72 13.53 3.07 0.11
N THR A 73 14.32 2.32 -0.66
CA THR A 73 14.57 0.90 -0.40
C THR A 73 15.34 0.69 0.90
N GLU A 74 16.35 1.52 1.18
CA GLU A 74 17.11 1.50 2.44
C GLU A 74 16.19 1.79 3.63
N LEU A 75 15.34 2.83 3.56
CA LEU A 75 14.37 3.14 4.61
C LEU A 75 13.42 1.97 4.89
N GLN A 76 12.90 1.32 3.84
CA GLN A 76 12.04 0.15 3.97
C GLN A 76 12.79 -1.05 4.56
N HIS A 77 14.07 -1.24 4.21
CA HIS A 77 14.89 -2.31 4.73
C HIS A 77 15.26 -2.10 6.21
N ASP A 78 15.58 -0.88 6.60
CA ASP A 78 15.87 -0.50 7.99
C ASP A 78 14.65 -0.71 8.91
N HIS A 79 13.43 -0.70 8.34
CA HIS A 79 12.16 -0.93 9.03
C HIS A 79 11.41 -2.16 8.47
N HIS A 80 12.15 -3.19 8.06
CA HIS A 80 11.59 -4.41 7.47
C HIS A 80 10.56 -5.11 8.39
N GLU A 81 10.67 -4.94 9.70
CA GLU A 81 9.74 -5.48 10.69
C GLU A 81 8.35 -4.84 10.64
N LEU A 82 8.25 -3.62 10.12
CA LEU A 82 6.98 -2.93 9.90
C LEU A 82 6.39 -3.28 8.54
N THR A 83 7.24 -3.53 7.53
CA THR A 83 6.82 -3.68 6.14
C THR A 83 6.31 -5.10 5.86
N VAL A 84 5.01 -5.22 5.58
CA VAL A 84 4.38 -6.50 5.18
C VAL A 84 4.63 -6.77 3.70
N SER A 85 4.42 -5.77 2.86
CA SER A 85 4.70 -5.84 1.42
C SER A 85 4.73 -4.44 0.80
N THR A 86 5.46 -4.32 -0.31
CA THR A 86 5.48 -3.10 -1.13
C THR A 86 5.10 -3.47 -2.56
N MET A 87 4.24 -2.67 -3.17
CA MET A 87 3.90 -2.72 -4.59
C MET A 87 4.43 -1.48 -5.29
N HIS A 88 5.06 -1.66 -6.44
CA HIS A 88 5.57 -0.59 -7.29
C HIS A 88 4.91 -0.67 -8.67
N ALA A 89 4.55 0.47 -9.23
CA ALA A 89 4.08 0.56 -10.61
C ALA A 89 4.60 1.85 -11.29
N HIS A 90 4.98 1.73 -12.56
CA HIS A 90 5.32 2.90 -13.38
C HIS A 90 4.03 3.62 -13.80
N LEU A 91 3.92 4.90 -13.46
CA LEU A 91 2.84 5.78 -13.90
C LEU A 91 3.15 6.44 -15.25
N SER A 92 4.43 6.73 -15.49
CA SER A 92 4.92 7.32 -16.73
C SER A 92 6.37 6.87 -17.01
N HIS A 93 7.02 7.51 -18.00
CA HIS A 93 8.44 7.27 -18.25
C HIS A 93 9.31 7.68 -17.05
N ASP A 94 8.88 8.65 -16.25
CA ASP A 94 9.70 9.22 -15.17
C ASP A 94 9.10 8.97 -13.79
N GLU A 95 7.78 8.83 -13.69
CA GLU A 95 7.08 8.72 -12.41
C GLU A 95 6.72 7.26 -12.06
N CYS A 96 6.91 6.93 -10.80
CA CYS A 96 6.48 5.68 -10.20
C CYS A 96 5.52 5.96 -9.04
N VAL A 97 4.58 5.04 -8.82
CA VAL A 97 3.79 4.96 -7.59
C VAL A 97 4.25 3.75 -6.79
N GLU A 98 4.45 3.94 -5.50
CA GLU A 98 4.67 2.87 -4.55
C GLU A 98 3.57 2.85 -3.49
N THR A 99 3.21 1.64 -3.07
CA THR A 99 2.28 1.42 -1.96
C THR A 99 2.87 0.37 -1.03
N ALA A 100 3.16 0.77 0.21
CA ALA A 100 3.65 -0.11 1.26
C ALA A 100 2.51 -0.43 2.23
N ILE A 101 2.26 -1.73 2.43
CA ILE A 101 1.40 -2.25 3.49
C ILE A 101 2.27 -2.48 4.70
N LEU A 102 1.94 -1.83 5.81
CA LEU A 102 2.71 -1.84 7.04
C LEU A 102 1.87 -2.36 8.21
N ARG A 103 2.50 -2.96 9.21
CA ARG A 103 1.87 -3.42 10.45
C ARG A 103 2.76 -3.06 11.64
N GLY A 104 2.18 -2.48 12.68
CA GLY A 104 2.93 -2.11 13.87
C GLY A 104 2.16 -1.22 14.82
N PRO A 105 2.83 -0.71 15.86
CA PRO A 105 2.29 0.33 16.74
C PRO A 105 2.01 1.60 15.94
N LEU A 106 0.90 2.26 16.24
CA LEU A 106 0.46 3.45 15.51
C LEU A 106 1.52 4.56 15.43
N GLY A 107 2.19 4.88 16.55
CA GLY A 107 3.22 5.91 16.59
C GLY A 107 4.36 5.59 15.63
N VAL A 108 4.88 4.36 15.72
CA VAL A 108 5.97 3.86 14.88
C VAL A 108 5.58 3.86 13.39
N LEU A 109 4.37 3.43 13.04
CA LEU A 109 3.86 3.47 11.67
C LEU A 109 3.76 4.89 11.12
N THR A 110 3.29 5.82 11.95
CA THR A 110 3.12 7.23 11.57
C THR A 110 4.49 7.88 11.34
N ASP A 111 5.43 7.68 12.27
CA ASP A 111 6.78 8.23 12.18
C ASP A 111 7.52 7.71 10.95
N PHE A 112 7.44 6.39 10.72
CA PHE A 112 8.02 5.78 9.53
C PHE A 112 7.43 6.37 8.24
N ALA A 113 6.11 6.47 8.14
CA ALA A 113 5.46 7.06 6.98
C ALA A 113 5.84 8.52 6.76
N GLN A 114 5.91 9.34 7.82
CA GLN A 114 6.38 10.72 7.70
C GLN A 114 7.83 10.80 7.23
N SER A 115 8.71 9.88 7.67
CA SER A 115 10.10 9.83 7.23
C SER A 115 10.23 9.56 5.72
N VAL A 116 9.36 8.72 5.17
CA VAL A 116 9.28 8.42 3.73
C VAL A 116 8.69 9.61 2.96
N ILE A 117 7.57 10.17 3.45
CA ILE A 117 6.90 11.31 2.81
C ILE A 117 7.81 12.54 2.78
N ALA A 118 8.67 12.71 3.78
CA ALA A 118 9.62 13.82 3.86
C ALA A 118 10.85 13.67 2.96
N GLN A 119 11.06 12.52 2.30
CA GLN A 119 12.20 12.36 1.40
C GLN A 119 12.10 13.33 0.22
N THR A 120 13.18 14.07 -0.03
CA THR A 120 13.28 14.93 -1.22
C THR A 120 13.06 14.12 -2.49
N GLY A 121 12.05 14.53 -3.26
CA GLY A 121 11.60 13.89 -4.50
C GLY A 121 10.35 13.01 -4.34
N VAL A 122 9.92 12.72 -3.11
CA VAL A 122 8.62 12.12 -2.84
C VAL A 122 7.51 13.17 -2.98
N ARG A 123 6.43 12.78 -3.65
CA ARG A 123 5.26 13.59 -3.97
C ARG A 123 3.99 12.83 -3.61
N HIS A 124 2.93 13.58 -3.27
CA HIS A 124 1.59 13.04 -3.02
C HIS A 124 1.56 11.91 -1.97
N GLY A 125 2.47 11.95 -1.00
CA GLY A 125 2.53 10.97 0.08
C GLY A 125 1.29 10.98 0.96
N SER A 126 0.70 9.82 1.21
CA SER A 126 -0.46 9.67 2.08
C SER A 126 -0.41 8.37 2.86
N ILE A 127 -0.91 8.41 4.09
CA ILE A 127 -1.05 7.23 4.94
C ILE A 127 -2.52 7.02 5.29
N ASN A 128 -3.00 5.79 5.12
CA ASN A 128 -4.29 5.36 5.60
C ASN A 128 -4.10 4.35 6.74
N LEU A 129 -4.68 4.65 7.91
CA LEU A 129 -4.54 3.88 9.14
C LEU A 129 -5.81 3.06 9.40
N VAL A 130 -5.63 1.77 9.71
CA VAL A 130 -6.72 0.84 10.02
C VAL A 130 -6.41 0.15 11.36
N PRO A 131 -7.23 0.36 12.40
CA PRO A 131 -7.04 -0.33 13.69
C PRO A 131 -7.19 -1.84 13.53
N LEU A 132 -6.29 -2.64 14.12
CA LEU A 132 -6.46 -4.10 14.16
C LEU A 132 -7.48 -4.54 15.22
N ASP A 133 -7.68 -3.73 16.26
CA ASP A 133 -8.64 -3.97 17.34
C ASP A 133 -9.92 -3.11 17.23
N ALA A 134 -10.45 -2.93 16.02
CA ALA A 134 -11.83 -2.49 15.92
C ALA A 134 -12.74 -3.61 16.47
N PRO A 135 -13.62 -3.36 17.47
CA PRO A 135 -14.48 -4.39 18.06
C PRO A 135 -15.61 -4.80 17.10
N ALA A 136 -15.27 -5.48 16.00
CA ALA A 136 -16.24 -6.01 15.04
C ALA A 136 -15.63 -7.07 14.10
N ALA A 137 -14.93 -8.09 14.59
CA ALA A 137 -14.88 -9.43 13.97
C ALA A 137 -14.01 -10.37 14.81
N ARG A 138 -14.64 -11.05 15.77
CA ARG A 138 -14.11 -12.33 16.26
C ARG A 138 -14.29 -13.33 15.13
N ASP A 139 -13.19 -13.70 14.47
CA ASP A 139 -12.93 -15.00 13.81
C ASP A 139 -11.64 -14.89 12.98
N ALA A 140 -10.49 -14.80 13.66
CA ALA A 140 -9.18 -14.80 13.01
C ALA A 140 -8.82 -16.22 12.52
N LYS A 141 -9.31 -16.59 11.33
CA LYS A 141 -8.66 -17.63 10.52
C LYS A 141 -7.40 -16.99 9.92
N LYS A 142 -6.26 -17.67 10.06
CA LYS A 142 -4.94 -17.25 9.56
C LYS A 142 -5.04 -16.67 8.14
N ILE A 143 -4.76 -15.39 7.97
CA ILE A 143 -4.60 -14.77 6.66
C ILE A 143 -3.20 -15.14 6.16
N THR A 144 -3.14 -16.06 5.20
CA THR A 144 -1.92 -16.34 4.44
C THR A 144 -1.83 -15.30 3.33
N VAL A 145 -0.87 -14.38 3.43
CA VAL A 145 -0.55 -13.43 2.35
C VAL A 145 0.33 -14.11 1.31
N HIS A 146 -0.16 -14.19 0.08
CA HIS A 146 0.64 -14.60 -1.08
C HIS A 146 1.47 -13.40 -1.53
N ALA A 147 2.78 -13.43 -1.30
CA ALA A 147 3.70 -12.47 -1.89
C ALA A 147 3.77 -12.71 -3.41
N ALA A 148 3.31 -11.74 -4.20
CA ALA A 148 3.57 -11.72 -5.63
C ALA A 148 4.97 -11.14 -5.87
N MET A 149 5.78 -11.88 -6.61
CA MET A 149 7.19 -11.63 -6.91
C MET A 149 7.40 -10.28 -7.62
N THR A 150 8.43 -9.54 -7.18
CA THR A 150 8.99 -8.40 -7.90
C THR A 150 9.80 -8.91 -9.10
N ALA A 151 9.41 -8.54 -10.32
CA ALA A 151 10.21 -8.78 -11.51
C ALA A 151 11.26 -7.66 -11.67
N GLU A 152 12.50 -7.95 -11.30
CA GLU A 152 13.64 -7.10 -11.65
C GLU A 152 13.87 -7.18 -13.17
N HIS A 153 13.61 -6.08 -13.89
CA HIS A 153 14.08 -5.93 -15.27
C HIS A 153 15.51 -5.38 -15.26
N GLY A 154 16.47 -6.29 -15.12
CA GLY A 154 17.87 -6.00 -15.37
C GLY A 154 18.11 -5.65 -16.84
N ARG A 155 18.57 -4.42 -17.11
CA ARG A 155 19.24 -4.07 -18.37
C ARG A 155 20.69 -4.54 -18.30
N ALA A 156 21.03 -5.52 -19.13
CA ALA A 156 22.36 -5.80 -19.65
C ALA A 156 22.14 -6.62 -20.93
N GLY A 157 22.74 -6.38 -22.08
CA GLY A 157 23.90 -5.59 -22.46
C GLY A 157 24.24 -6.11 -23.86
N ASP A 158 24.54 -5.18 -24.75
CA ASP A 158 24.91 -5.39 -26.14
C ASP A 158 26.01 -6.46 -26.31
N ARG A 159 25.82 -7.42 -27.23
CA ARG A 159 26.89 -8.27 -27.79
C ARG A 159 26.46 -8.92 -29.10
N GLU A 160 26.78 -8.23 -30.19
CA GLU A 160 27.15 -8.87 -31.46
C GLU A 160 28.22 -9.95 -31.22
N GLN A 161 27.97 -11.16 -31.74
CA GLN A 161 28.93 -11.93 -32.55
C GLN A 161 28.29 -13.26 -32.95
N GLY A 162 27.74 -13.29 -34.17
CA GLY A 162 27.35 -14.51 -34.85
C GLY A 162 28.58 -15.21 -35.42
N HIS A 163 29.00 -16.32 -34.82
CA HIS A 163 29.83 -17.30 -35.49
C HIS A 163 29.37 -18.72 -35.18
N ARG A 164 28.67 -19.33 -36.14
CA ARG A 164 28.56 -20.78 -36.32
C ARG A 164 28.51 -21.09 -37.81
N HIS A 165 29.52 -21.78 -38.33
CA HIS A 165 29.34 -23.10 -38.95
C HIS A 165 30.67 -23.78 -39.33
N PRO A 166 30.66 -25.12 -39.53
CA PRO A 166 31.74 -26.03 -39.16
C PRO A 166 32.54 -26.55 -40.37
N HIS A 167 33.80 -26.92 -40.14
CA HIS A 167 34.56 -27.76 -41.08
C HIS A 167 34.74 -29.17 -40.53
N LYS A 168 34.40 -30.14 -41.39
CA LYS A 168 34.35 -31.59 -41.18
C LYS A 168 35.75 -32.17 -40.98
N HIS A 169 35.94 -32.99 -39.95
CA HIS A 169 37.08 -33.89 -39.84
C HIS A 169 36.84 -35.15 -40.69
N ALA A 170 37.77 -35.44 -41.59
CA ALA A 170 37.91 -36.72 -42.25
C ALA A 170 39.14 -37.43 -41.67
N HIS A 171 38.94 -38.57 -41.03
CA HIS A 171 39.99 -39.58 -40.85
C HIS A 171 39.40 -40.96 -41.11
N LYS A 172 39.93 -41.61 -42.15
CA LYS A 172 39.84 -43.05 -42.43
C LYS A 172 40.86 -43.77 -41.57
N HIS A 173 40.54 -44.97 -41.09
CA HIS A 173 41.54 -46.03 -40.91
C HIS A 173 40.95 -47.38 -41.36
N ALA A 174 41.80 -48.11 -42.10
CA ALA A 174 41.84 -49.53 -42.45
C ALA A 174 40.56 -50.38 -42.34
#